data_AF-A0AB39Q7U9-F1
#
_entry.id   AF-A0AB39Q7U9-F1
#
_cell.length_a   1.000
_cell.length_b   1.000
_cell.length_c   1.000
_cell.angle_alpha   90.00
_cell.angle_beta   90.00
_cell.angle_gamma   90.00
#
_symmetry.space_group_name_H-M   'P 1'
#
loop_
_entity.id
_entity.type
_entity.pdbx_description
1 polymer ?
#
loop_
_entity_poly.entity_id
_entity_poly.type
_entity_poly.pdbx_seq_one_letter_code
_entity_poly.pdbx_strand_id
1 'polypeptide(L)'
;MTGGATRSRWRRFGDLDLLLASFDTAHGDHATARGALVDFYLSAEHRDQPGTGCPTAGFAGDMAREPTAGEIRETYAAGVQEFAAWMSTDANDGLPTVATLVGAILLARATAGTELSEEILESTHKALTAPQGPRPGILG
;
A
#
# COMPACT_ATOMS: atom_id res chain seq x y z
N MET A 1 3.99 27.27 16.66
CA MET A 1 4.61 27.30 15.31
C MET A 1 5.12 25.91 14.88
N THR A 2 4.29 24.85 14.98
CA THR A 2 4.67 23.46 14.66
C THR A 2 3.94 22.87 13.44
N GLY A 3 2.96 23.58 12.86
CA GLY A 3 2.15 23.07 11.75
C GLY A 3 2.79 23.05 10.36
N GLY A 4 3.94 23.72 10.16
CA GLY A 4 4.57 23.87 8.84
C GLY A 4 5.36 22.63 8.38
N ALA A 5 6.12 22.01 9.30
CA ALA A 5 6.92 20.81 9.01
C ALA A 5 6.06 19.56 8.80
N THR A 6 4.90 19.50 9.46
CA THR A 6 3.92 18.44 9.28
C THR A 6 3.32 18.52 7.87
N ARG A 7 2.82 19.69 7.42
CA ARG A 7 2.23 19.85 6.07
C ARG A 7 3.18 19.54 4.91
N SER A 8 4.48 19.82 5.03
CA SER A 8 5.45 19.52 3.96
C SER A 8 5.73 18.02 3.82
N ARG A 9 5.74 17.28 4.93
CA ARG A 9 5.86 15.82 4.94
C ARG A 9 4.67 15.14 4.27
N TRP A 10 3.45 15.66 4.45
CA TRP A 10 2.21 15.10 3.90
C TRP A 10 1.94 15.43 2.43
N ARG A 11 2.63 16.40 1.81
CA ARG A 11 2.45 16.72 0.38
C ARG A 11 2.71 15.50 -0.53
N ARG A 12 3.67 14.64 -0.17
CA ARG A 12 3.94 13.39 -0.90
C ARG A 12 2.82 12.35 -0.82
N PHE A 13 1.91 12.45 0.16
CA PHE A 13 0.71 11.61 0.17
C PHE A 13 -0.24 11.99 -0.97
N GLY A 14 -0.27 13.28 -1.35
CA GLY A 14 -1.06 13.76 -2.49
C GLY A 14 -0.59 13.23 -3.85
N ASP A 15 0.57 12.55 -3.91
CA ASP A 15 1.10 11.94 -5.13
C ASP A 15 0.65 10.48 -5.30
N LEU A 16 -0.20 9.94 -4.40
CA LEU A 16 -0.73 8.58 -4.53
C LEU A 16 -1.52 8.41 -5.83
N ASP A 17 -2.42 9.34 -6.15
CA ASP A 17 -3.19 9.32 -7.39
C ASP A 17 -2.27 9.40 -8.63
N LEU A 18 -1.23 10.24 -8.57
CA LEU A 18 -0.23 10.33 -9.64
C LEU A 18 0.53 9.02 -9.83
N LEU A 19 0.87 8.34 -8.74
CA LEU A 19 1.50 7.03 -8.79
C LEU A 19 0.57 6.02 -9.47
N LEU A 20 -0.68 5.89 -9.02
CA LEU A 20 -1.63 4.93 -9.56
C LEU A 20 -1.93 5.20 -11.05
N ALA A 21 -2.15 6.46 -11.43
CA ALA A 21 -2.34 6.87 -12.81
C ALA A 21 -1.12 6.58 -13.70
N SER A 22 0.09 6.63 -13.14
CA SER A 22 1.30 6.27 -13.87
C SER A 22 1.35 4.78 -14.23
N PHE A 23 0.85 3.90 -13.34
CA PHE A 23 0.73 2.47 -13.63
C PHE A 23 -0.31 2.23 -14.73
N ASP A 24 -1.49 2.86 -14.66
CA ASP A 24 -2.49 2.72 -15.73
C ASP A 24 -1.98 3.23 -17.09
N THR A 25 -1.16 4.29 -17.08
CA THR A 25 -0.59 4.84 -18.32
C THR A 25 0.52 3.93 -18.88
N ALA A 26 1.34 3.33 -18.01
CA ALA A 26 2.45 2.47 -18.39
C ALA A 26 2.00 1.07 -18.82
N HIS A 27 0.86 0.60 -18.32
CA HIS A 27 0.34 -0.74 -18.54
C HIS A 27 -1.02 -0.64 -19.26
N GLY A 28 -1.09 -1.12 -20.51
CA GLY A 28 -2.21 -0.86 -21.41
C GLY A 28 -3.61 -1.32 -20.96
N ASP A 29 -3.70 -2.11 -19.89
CA ASP A 29 -4.95 -2.41 -19.19
C ASP A 29 -4.74 -2.41 -17.67
N HIS A 30 -5.83 -2.14 -16.95
CA HIS A 30 -5.82 -1.97 -15.50
C HIS A 30 -5.47 -3.26 -14.73
N ALA A 31 -5.81 -4.45 -15.24
CA ALA A 31 -5.44 -5.70 -14.57
C ALA A 31 -3.92 -5.90 -14.60
N THR A 32 -3.29 -5.61 -15.75
CA THR A 32 -1.83 -5.58 -15.88
C THR A 32 -1.21 -4.51 -14.99
N ALA A 33 -1.79 -3.31 -14.95
CA ALA A 33 -1.32 -2.21 -14.09
C ALA A 33 -1.31 -2.61 -12.60
N ARG A 34 -2.38 -3.26 -12.13
CA ARG A 34 -2.48 -3.76 -10.77
C ARG A 34 -1.45 -4.83 -10.44
N GLY A 35 -1.24 -5.79 -11.35
CA GLY A 35 -0.19 -6.80 -11.20
C GLY A 35 1.19 -6.16 -11.04
N ALA A 36 1.52 -5.19 -11.90
CA ALA A 36 2.77 -4.44 -11.82
C ALA A 36 2.89 -3.62 -10.53
N LEU A 37 1.79 -3.09 -10.00
CA LEU A 37 1.82 -2.42 -8.69
C LEU A 37 2.13 -3.43 -7.57
N VAL A 38 1.55 -4.64 -7.60
CA VAL A 38 1.88 -5.69 -6.63
C VAL A 38 3.36 -6.04 -6.69
N ASP A 39 3.93 -6.19 -7.88
CA ASP A 39 5.36 -6.45 -8.10
C ASP A 39 6.23 -5.34 -7.51
N PHE A 40 5.91 -4.08 -7.82
CA PHE A 40 6.60 -2.91 -7.30
C PHE A 40 6.52 -2.86 -5.76
N TYR A 41 5.33 -3.06 -5.22
CA TYR A 41 5.07 -2.92 -3.80
C TYR A 41 5.79 -3.97 -2.96
N LEU A 42 5.91 -5.19 -3.49
CA LEU A 42 6.55 -6.33 -2.82
C LEU A 42 8.00 -6.55 -3.27
N SER A 43 8.67 -5.48 -3.73
CA SER A 43 10.08 -5.51 -4.11
C SER A 43 11.01 -5.18 -2.93
N ALA A 44 12.23 -5.70 -2.99
CA ALA A 44 13.31 -5.30 -2.08
C ALA A 44 13.60 -3.79 -2.16
N GLU A 45 13.49 -3.19 -3.36
CA GLU A 45 13.66 -1.74 -3.55
C GLU A 45 12.64 -0.95 -2.71
N HIS A 46 11.35 -1.32 -2.77
CA HIS A 46 10.34 -0.67 -1.96
C HIS A 46 10.52 -0.95 -0.45
N ARG A 47 10.95 -2.16 -0.08
CA ARG A 47 11.27 -2.50 1.32
C ARG A 47 12.34 -1.54 1.84
N ASP A 48 13.44 -1.41 1.11
CA ASP A 48 14.64 -0.70 1.54
C ASP A 48 14.51 0.83 1.45
N GLN A 49 13.51 1.32 0.71
CA GLN A 49 13.25 2.75 0.55
C GLN A 49 11.84 3.18 1.03
N PRO A 50 11.59 3.23 2.35
CA PRO A 50 10.28 3.58 2.90
C PRO A 50 9.81 5.01 2.58
N GLY A 51 10.69 5.89 2.09
CA GLY A 51 10.40 7.28 1.77
C GLY A 51 10.15 7.60 0.29
N THR A 52 10.36 6.64 -0.63
CA THR A 52 10.22 6.81 -2.09
C THR A 52 9.14 5.91 -2.71
N GLY A 53 8.54 5.03 -1.91
CA GLY A 53 7.46 4.14 -2.33
C GLY A 53 6.05 4.68 -2.13
N CYS A 54 5.07 3.78 -2.20
CA CYS A 54 3.66 4.13 -2.01
C CYS A 54 3.45 4.80 -0.63
N PRO A 55 2.88 6.02 -0.59
CA PRO A 55 2.81 6.81 0.64
C PRO A 55 1.93 6.15 1.72
N THR A 56 0.99 5.28 1.34
CA THR A 56 0.09 4.60 2.29
C THR A 56 0.85 3.80 3.34
N ALA A 57 1.87 3.01 2.96
CA ALA A 57 2.68 2.29 3.96
C ALA A 57 3.66 3.20 4.71
N GLY A 58 4.24 4.19 4.03
CA GLY A 58 5.23 5.09 4.63
C GLY A 58 4.66 5.93 5.77
N PHE A 59 3.38 6.28 5.70
CA PHE A 59 2.73 7.16 6.67
C PHE A 59 1.82 6.48 7.69
N ALA A 60 1.47 5.19 7.50
CA ALA A 60 0.57 4.47 8.40
C ALA A 60 0.99 4.55 9.88
N GLY A 61 2.29 4.37 10.15
CA GLY A 61 2.85 4.44 11.50
C GLY A 61 2.82 5.85 12.11
N ASP A 62 3.03 6.89 11.30
CA ASP A 62 2.93 8.29 11.75
C ASP A 62 1.49 8.64 12.12
N MET A 63 0.53 8.24 11.28
CA MET A 63 -0.89 8.47 11.50
C MET A 63 -1.43 7.74 12.73
N ALA A 64 -0.92 6.53 13.00
CA ALA A 64 -1.29 5.78 14.19
C ALA A 64 -0.82 6.46 15.49
N ARG A 65 0.31 7.19 15.44
CA ARG A 65 0.93 7.84 16.62
C ARG A 65 0.55 9.30 16.82
N GLU A 66 -0.08 9.94 15.83
CA GLU A 66 -0.49 11.34 15.89
C GLU A 66 -2.01 11.48 16.15
N PRO A 67 -2.45 11.59 17.42
CA PRO A 67 -3.86 11.68 17.78
C PRO A 67 -4.48 13.06 17.48
N THR A 68 -3.67 14.11 17.25
CA THR A 68 -4.17 15.49 17.10
C THR A 68 -4.43 15.94 15.66
N ALA A 69 -4.27 15.06 14.68
CA ALA A 69 -4.28 15.39 13.27
C ALA A 69 -5.61 15.04 12.56
N GLY A 70 -6.74 15.65 12.98
CA GLY A 70 -8.08 15.36 12.44
C GLY A 70 -8.19 15.48 10.92
N GLU A 71 -7.91 16.67 10.36
CA GLU A 71 -7.96 16.94 8.91
C GLU A 71 -6.99 16.05 8.10
N ILE A 72 -5.82 15.74 8.67
CA ILE A 72 -4.80 14.88 8.04
C ILE A 72 -5.26 13.42 8.06
N ARG A 73 -5.98 12.98 9.11
CA ARG A 73 -6.54 11.63 9.21
C ARG A 73 -7.63 11.38 8.18
N GLU A 74 -8.47 12.39 7.93
CA GLU A 74 -9.46 12.33 6.85
C GLU A 74 -8.79 12.25 5.48
N THR A 75 -7.75 13.06 5.23
CA THR A 75 -6.97 12.99 3.98
C THR A 75 -6.33 11.61 3.79
N TYR A 76 -5.71 11.08 4.84
CA TYR A 76 -5.11 9.74 4.81
C TYR A 76 -6.16 8.66 4.56
N ALA A 77 -7.31 8.73 5.22
CA ALA A 77 -8.40 7.78 5.03
C ALA A 77 -8.94 7.81 3.59
N ALA A 78 -9.08 9.00 3.00
CA ALA A 78 -9.51 9.15 1.60
C ALA A 78 -8.52 8.48 0.64
N GLY A 79 -7.21 8.72 0.78
CA GLY A 79 -6.24 8.06 -0.11
C GLY A 79 -6.16 6.54 0.09
N VAL A 80 -6.41 6.02 1.31
CA VAL A 80 -6.56 4.56 1.52
C VAL A 80 -7.79 4.03 0.77
N GLN A 81 -8.90 4.75 0.76
CA GLN A 81 -10.11 4.38 0.03
C GLN A 81 -9.89 4.40 -1.48
N GLU A 82 -9.21 5.43 -2.00
CA GLU A 82 -8.83 5.54 -3.41
C GLU A 82 -7.93 4.39 -3.84
N PHE A 83 -6.90 4.09 -3.04
CA PHE A 83 -6.01 2.98 -3.33
C PHE A 83 -6.74 1.62 -3.29
N ALA A 84 -7.65 1.44 -2.33
CA ALA A 84 -8.47 0.25 -2.27
C ALA A 84 -9.40 0.12 -3.48
N ALA A 85 -10.03 1.22 -3.92
CA ALA A 85 -10.87 1.23 -5.12
C ALA A 85 -10.06 0.84 -6.36
N TRP A 86 -8.86 1.42 -6.52
CA TRP A 86 -7.94 1.11 -7.62
C TRP A 86 -7.42 -0.34 -7.57
N MET A 87 -7.30 -0.94 -6.38
CA MET A 87 -6.85 -2.33 -6.23
C MET A 87 -7.96 -3.38 -6.31
N SER A 88 -9.23 -3.01 -6.50
CA SER A 88 -10.36 -3.94 -6.47
C SER A 88 -10.50 -4.75 -7.78
N THR A 89 -10.76 -6.06 -7.71
CA THR A 89 -11.16 -6.90 -8.87
C THR A 89 -12.68 -6.98 -9.08
N ASP A 90 -13.44 -5.99 -8.63
CA ASP A 90 -14.93 -6.03 -8.54
C ASP A 90 -15.48 -7.07 -7.55
N ALA A 91 -14.62 -7.73 -6.76
CA ALA A 91 -15.00 -8.68 -5.70
C ALA A 91 -15.04 -8.05 -4.30
N ASN A 92 -15.06 -6.71 -4.23
CA ASN A 92 -14.94 -5.93 -2.99
C ASN A 92 -13.72 -6.36 -2.15
N ASP A 93 -12.60 -6.62 -2.82
CA ASP A 93 -11.36 -7.17 -2.27
C ASP A 93 -10.22 -6.15 -2.18
N GLY A 94 -10.46 -4.91 -2.62
CA GLY A 94 -9.48 -3.83 -2.61
C GLY A 94 -8.93 -3.49 -1.23
N LEU A 95 -9.79 -3.29 -0.22
CA LEU A 95 -9.35 -3.00 1.16
C LEU A 95 -8.51 -4.15 1.75
N PRO A 96 -8.97 -5.43 1.70
CA PRO A 96 -8.14 -6.56 2.08
C PRO A 96 -6.78 -6.58 1.36
N THR A 97 -6.77 -6.34 0.04
CA THR A 97 -5.54 -6.34 -0.76
C THR A 97 -4.57 -5.26 -0.29
N VAL A 98 -5.05 -4.03 -0.11
CA VAL A 98 -4.22 -2.92 0.41
C VAL A 98 -3.68 -3.22 1.81
N ALA A 99 -4.51 -3.77 2.70
CA ALA A 99 -4.08 -4.15 4.04
C ALA A 99 -2.99 -5.25 4.00
N THR A 100 -3.15 -6.24 3.13
CA THR A 100 -2.15 -7.30 2.92
C THR A 100 -0.84 -6.74 2.40
N LEU A 101 -0.87 -5.88 1.37
CA LEU A 101 0.33 -5.23 0.83
C LEU A 101 1.07 -4.41 1.90
N VAL A 102 0.33 -3.51 2.58
CA VAL A 102 0.89 -2.65 3.63
C VAL A 102 1.46 -3.48 4.79
N GLY A 103 0.75 -4.52 5.23
CA GLY A 103 1.22 -5.41 6.29
C GLY A 103 2.50 -6.15 5.90
N ALA A 104 2.53 -6.73 4.69
CA ALA A 104 3.68 -7.46 4.20
C ALA A 104 4.92 -6.59 4.11
N ILE A 105 4.83 -5.38 3.53
CA ILE A 105 6.00 -4.51 3.42
C ILE A 105 6.50 -4.03 4.79
N LEU A 106 5.60 -3.79 5.75
CA LEU A 106 6.00 -3.41 7.12
C LEU A 106 6.70 -4.56 7.85
N LEU A 107 6.19 -5.78 7.73
CA LEU A 107 6.82 -6.97 8.31
C LEU A 107 8.18 -7.28 7.65
N ALA A 108 8.28 -7.17 6.33
CA ALA A 108 9.52 -7.35 5.59
C ALA A 108 10.58 -6.32 6.01
N ARG A 109 10.19 -5.05 6.20
CA ARG A 109 11.06 -3.98 6.74
C ARG A 109 11.52 -4.27 8.16
N ALA A 110 10.61 -4.72 9.02
CA ALA A 110 10.92 -5.04 10.41
C ALA A 110 11.88 -6.22 10.57
N THR A 111 11.96 -7.09 9.55
CA THR A 111 12.79 -8.30 9.53
C THR A 111 13.96 -8.21 8.55
N ALA A 112 14.24 -7.02 8.01
CA ALA A 112 15.27 -6.81 7.00
C ALA A 112 16.65 -7.35 7.46
N GLY A 113 17.37 -7.98 6.52
CA GLY A 113 18.64 -8.67 6.80
C GLY A 113 18.49 -10.13 7.24
N THR A 114 17.27 -10.66 7.29
CA THR A 114 16.98 -12.07 7.55
C THR A 114 16.29 -12.73 6.34
N GLU A 115 16.35 -14.05 6.24
CA GLU A 115 15.65 -14.81 5.18
C GLU A 115 14.13 -14.60 5.23
N LEU A 116 13.57 -14.38 6.43
CA LEU A 116 12.15 -14.12 6.64
C LEU A 116 11.66 -12.87 5.89
N SER A 117 12.52 -11.86 5.74
CA SER A 117 12.17 -10.63 5.01
C SER A 117 11.77 -10.91 3.57
N GLU A 118 12.57 -11.71 2.88
CA GLU A 118 12.32 -12.11 1.48
C GLU A 118 11.15 -13.09 1.39
N GLU A 119 11.05 -14.03 2.35
CA GLU A 119 9.94 -14.99 2.41
C GLU A 119 8.58 -14.29 2.54
N ILE A 120 8.49 -13.23 3.34
CA ILE A 120 7.25 -12.44 3.47
C ILE A 120 6.85 -11.81 2.14
N LEU A 121 7.80 -11.20 1.43
CA LEU A 121 7.54 -10.56 0.13
C LEU A 121 7.09 -11.59 -0.90
N GLU A 122 7.83 -12.69 -1.04
CA GLU A 122 7.57 -13.74 -2.02
C GLU A 122 6.26 -14.48 -1.73
N SER A 123 5.99 -14.84 -0.48
CA SER A 123 4.77 -15.57 -0.10
C SER A 123 3.52 -14.71 -0.31
N THR A 124 3.59 -13.42 0.04
CA THR A 124 2.48 -12.48 -0.18
C THR A 124 2.24 -12.26 -1.67
N HIS A 125 3.31 -12.13 -2.46
CA HIS A 125 3.23 -11.96 -3.91
C HIS A 125 2.49 -13.14 -4.56
N LYS A 126 2.90 -14.37 -4.21
CA LYS A 126 2.23 -15.60 -4.67
C LYS A 126 0.75 -15.63 -4.28
N ALA A 127 0.41 -15.22 -3.06
CA ALA A 127 -0.97 -15.22 -2.60
C ALA A 127 -1.86 -14.21 -3.34
N LEU A 128 -1.31 -13.05 -3.73
CA LEU A 128 -2.06 -12.01 -4.44
C LEU A 128 -2.16 -12.25 -5.95
N THR A 129 -1.20 -12.96 -6.53
CA THR A 129 -1.16 -13.27 -7.97
C THR A 129 -1.75 -14.63 -8.32
N ALA A 130 -1.97 -15.51 -7.33
CA ALA A 130 -2.67 -16.76 -7.53
C ALA A 130 -4.12 -16.49 -7.98
N PRO A 131 -4.69 -17.34 -8.88
CA PRO A 131 -6.10 -17.29 -9.21
C PRO A 131 -6.92 -17.42 -7.92
N GLN A 132 -7.65 -16.35 -7.58
CA GLN A 132 -8.45 -16.29 -6.36
C GLN A 132 -9.62 -17.29 -6.48
N GLY A 133 -9.55 -18.40 -5.75
CA GLY A 133 -10.72 -19.25 -5.52
C GLY A 133 -11.72 -18.56 -4.58
N PRO A 134 -12.95 -19.08 -4.43
CA PRO A 134 -13.93 -18.49 -3.51
C PRO A 134 -13.32 -18.38 -2.10
N ARG A 135 -13.18 -17.16 -1.58
CA ARG A 135 -12.76 -16.96 -0.20
C ARG A 135 -13.86 -17.52 0.71
N PRO A 136 -13.58 -18.50 1.60
CA PRO A 136 -14.57 -18.94 2.56
C PRO A 136 -14.96 -17.73 3.40
N GLY A 137 -16.26 -17.45 3.46
CA GLY A 137 -16.79 -16.35 4.27
C GLY A 137 -16.33 -16.52 5.70
N ILE A 138 -15.81 -15.44 6.30
CA ILE A 138 -15.54 -15.39 7.73
C ILE A 138 -16.90 -15.57 8.41
N LEU A 139 -17.15 -16.77 8.93
CA LEU A 139 -18.28 -17.04 9.80
C LEU A 139 -18.08 -16.19 11.06
N GLY A 140 -18.98 -15.22 11.24
CA GLY A 140 -19.07 -14.41 12.45
C GLY A 140 -19.68 -15.17 13.61
#